data_AF-A0A821QIW7-F1
#
_entry.id   AF-A0A821QIW7-F1
#
_cell.length_a   1.000
_cell.length_b   1.000
_cell.length_c   1.000
_cell.angle_alpha   90.00
_cell.angle_beta   90.00
_cell.angle_gamma   90.00
#
_symmetry.space_group_name_H-M   'P 1'
#
loop_
_entity.id
_entity.type
_entity.pdbx_description
1 polymer ?
#
loop_
_entity_poly.entity_id
_entity_poly.type
_entity_poly.pdbx_seq_one_letter_code
_entity_poly.pdbx_strand_id
1 'polypeptide(L)'
;MKIKENPKDSIFSITTDGKLPSKIIYFIRWEPNSDSNMLDQSIRQLVSTLIEKAINENYKSIAFPAIGCGEYGCSIKHIAEPFISQAQEQLNKFSIQILFVIQPDRIDIYDEFYKQLHSIEQSNSTSITIEKGKIIIEKGDIVKQNVDVIIGSSSSENLRQVLIKAGGDEVETTYYQTYLDNPNSLIISTPPGQLPCKRIFFIKWEPNKDPELLRQSVIDLIWNVIQNVISYNYVSVAFPALGCGEHACSINVVVETMIREIRKEIQNRKLSLLVKFIIQPNQQNVYDEFCKQLLSSDE
;
A
#
# COMPACT_ATOMS: atom_id res chain seq x y z
N MET A 1 9.62 39.29 3.78
CA MET A 1 8.23 39.00 3.35
C MET A 1 7.92 39.64 1.98
N LYS A 2 8.04 38.87 0.89
CA LYS A 2 7.56 39.28 -0.45
C LYS A 2 6.25 38.55 -0.71
N ILE A 3 5.15 39.28 -0.77
CA ILE A 3 3.85 38.73 -1.11
C ILE A 3 3.79 38.63 -2.65
N LYS A 4 3.62 37.43 -3.20
CA LYS A 4 3.20 37.27 -4.59
C LYS A 4 1.68 37.41 -4.61
N GLU A 5 1.20 38.62 -4.85
CA GLU A 5 -0.22 38.97 -4.79
C GLU A 5 -0.82 39.01 -6.20
N ASN A 6 -1.87 38.22 -6.42
CA ASN A 6 -2.86 38.46 -7.45
C ASN A 6 -4.24 38.41 -6.76
N PRO A 7 -5.02 39.51 -6.74
CA PRO A 7 -6.24 39.63 -5.94
C PRO A 7 -7.34 38.60 -6.25
N LYS A 8 -7.24 37.90 -7.38
CA LYS A 8 -8.17 36.87 -7.84
C LYS A 8 -7.81 35.44 -7.44
N ASP A 9 -6.62 35.21 -6.90
CA ASP A 9 -6.17 33.85 -6.60
C ASP A 9 -6.79 33.38 -5.28
N SER A 10 -7.46 32.22 -5.31
CA SER A 10 -8.06 31.57 -4.14
C SER A 10 -7.02 31.04 -3.14
N ILE A 11 -5.76 30.93 -3.57
CA ILE A 11 -4.63 30.47 -2.78
C ILE A 11 -3.45 31.44 -2.99
N PHE A 12 -2.90 31.97 -1.92
CA PHE A 12 -1.63 32.71 -1.95
C PHE A 12 -0.61 32.09 -1.01
N SER A 13 0.67 32.38 -1.22
CA SER A 13 1.75 31.72 -0.49
C SER A 13 2.79 32.69 0.01
N ILE A 14 3.37 32.41 1.17
CA ILE A 14 4.39 33.23 1.80
C ILE A 14 5.54 32.32 2.25
N THR A 15 6.76 32.64 1.79
CA THR A 15 7.97 31.98 2.30
C THR A 15 8.23 32.43 3.73
N THR A 16 8.56 31.49 4.61
CA THR A 16 8.89 31.86 5.98
C THR A 16 10.36 32.31 5.99
N ASP A 17 10.64 33.50 6.52
CA ASP A 17 12.00 34.02 6.64
C ASP A 17 12.74 33.33 7.83
N GLY A 18 12.52 32.02 8.04
CA GLY A 18 13.12 31.19 9.09
C GLY A 18 12.48 31.26 10.49
N LYS A 19 11.48 32.11 10.70
CA LYS A 19 10.78 32.24 12.01
C LYS A 19 9.82 31.10 12.32
N LEU A 20 9.40 30.36 11.29
CA LEU A 20 8.59 29.16 11.42
C LEU A 20 9.38 27.99 10.85
N PRO A 21 9.20 26.77 11.40
CA PRO A 21 9.90 25.58 10.93
C PRO A 21 9.49 25.14 9.52
N SER A 22 8.35 25.62 9.00
CA SER A 22 7.93 25.36 7.62
C SER A 22 8.67 26.25 6.63
N LYS A 23 8.91 25.78 5.40
CA LYS A 23 9.55 26.58 4.33
C LYS A 23 8.59 27.61 3.72
N ILE A 24 7.30 27.27 3.67
CA ILE A 24 6.25 28.07 3.05
C ILE A 24 4.93 27.90 3.82
N ILE A 25 4.06 28.90 3.72
CA ILE A 25 2.68 28.86 4.21
C ILE A 25 1.77 29.15 3.03
N TYR A 26 0.78 28.29 2.80
CA TYR A 26 -0.33 28.56 1.90
C TYR A 26 -1.50 29.14 2.68
N PHE A 27 -1.97 30.30 2.24
CA PHE A 27 -3.20 30.92 2.72
C PHE A 27 -4.29 30.68 1.68
N ILE A 28 -5.46 30.30 2.17
CA ILE A 28 -6.57 29.85 1.34
C ILE A 28 -7.77 30.76 1.64
N ARG A 29 -8.39 31.27 0.59
CA ARG A 29 -9.72 31.89 0.68
C ARG A 29 -10.74 30.81 0.40
N TRP A 30 -11.35 30.29 1.45
CA TRP A 30 -12.36 29.24 1.38
C TRP A 30 -13.54 29.59 2.29
N GLU A 31 -14.73 29.30 1.80
CA GLU A 31 -15.99 29.45 2.52
C GLU A 31 -16.82 28.18 2.31
N PRO A 32 -17.48 27.66 3.36
CA PRO A 32 -18.30 26.45 3.24
C PRO A 32 -19.55 26.72 2.41
N ASN A 33 -19.90 25.77 1.55
CA ASN A 33 -21.18 25.78 0.87
C ASN A 33 -22.27 25.20 1.80
N SER A 34 -23.49 25.73 1.73
CA SER A 34 -24.63 25.21 2.47
C SER A 34 -25.13 23.87 1.91
N ASP A 35 -24.93 23.63 0.61
CA ASP A 35 -25.17 22.33 -0.01
C ASP A 35 -24.06 21.34 0.35
N SER A 36 -24.43 20.18 0.87
CA SER A 36 -23.47 19.18 1.38
C SER A 36 -22.59 18.59 0.28
N ASN A 37 -23.10 18.43 -0.93
CA ASN A 37 -22.33 17.87 -2.05
C ASN A 37 -21.33 18.91 -2.57
N MET A 38 -21.75 20.17 -2.67
CA MET A 38 -20.87 21.27 -3.05
C MET A 38 -19.80 21.53 -1.98
N LEU A 39 -20.14 21.36 -0.69
CA LEU A 39 -19.19 21.40 0.41
C LEU A 39 -18.13 20.31 0.25
N ASP A 40 -18.56 19.05 0.10
CA ASP A 40 -17.67 17.90 -0.12
C ASP A 40 -16.72 18.14 -1.31
N GLN A 41 -17.27 18.54 -2.47
CA GLN A 41 -16.48 18.83 -3.67
C GLN A 41 -15.47 19.96 -3.44
N SER A 42 -15.86 21.03 -2.73
CA SER A 42 -14.96 22.14 -2.44
C SER A 42 -13.78 21.72 -1.57
N ILE A 43 -13.99 20.81 -0.61
CA ILE A 43 -12.95 20.27 0.26
C ILE A 43 -11.99 19.39 -0.53
N ARG A 44 -12.53 18.49 -1.36
CA ARG A 44 -11.72 17.64 -2.24
C ARG A 44 -10.85 18.47 -3.17
N GLN A 45 -11.43 19.50 -3.80
CA GLN A 45 -10.69 20.39 -4.69
C GLN A 45 -9.60 21.16 -3.94
N LEU A 46 -9.89 21.66 -2.73
CA LEU A 46 -8.91 22.34 -1.87
C LEU A 46 -7.72 21.43 -1.56
N VAL A 47 -7.97 20.20 -1.13
CA VAL A 47 -6.92 19.24 -0.75
C VAL A 47 -6.06 18.86 -1.97
N SER A 48 -6.68 18.54 -3.12
CA SER A 48 -5.96 18.22 -4.36
C SER A 48 -5.06 19.37 -4.80
N THR A 49 -5.61 20.58 -4.86
CA THR A 49 -4.90 21.76 -5.36
C THR A 49 -3.67 22.07 -4.50
N LEU A 50 -3.77 21.97 -3.18
CA LEU A 50 -2.68 22.30 -2.26
C LEU A 50 -1.58 21.24 -2.25
N ILE A 51 -1.94 19.96 -2.34
CA ILE A 51 -0.96 18.87 -2.44
C ILE A 51 -0.21 18.97 -3.77
N GLU A 52 -0.92 19.09 -4.89
CA GLU A 52 -0.31 19.26 -6.21
C GLU A 52 0.60 20.49 -6.27
N LYS A 53 0.17 21.61 -5.67
CA LYS A 53 1.00 22.82 -5.57
C LYS A 53 2.28 22.58 -4.77
N ALA A 54 2.19 21.92 -3.62
CA ALA A 54 3.36 21.60 -2.80
C ALA A 54 4.36 20.71 -3.56
N ILE A 55 3.85 19.72 -4.31
CA ILE A 55 4.67 18.81 -5.12
C ILE A 55 5.33 19.57 -6.27
N ASN A 56 4.59 20.39 -7.01
CA ASN A 56 5.11 21.20 -8.11
C ASN A 56 6.19 22.19 -7.64
N GLU A 57 6.12 22.62 -6.38
CA GLU A 57 7.12 23.46 -5.72
C GLU A 57 8.25 22.66 -5.04
N ASN A 58 8.31 21.34 -5.27
CA ASN A 58 9.32 20.39 -4.76
C ASN A 58 9.38 20.24 -3.24
N TYR A 59 8.25 20.38 -2.54
CA TYR A 59 8.15 20.07 -1.13
C TYR A 59 7.82 18.59 -0.91
N LYS A 60 8.43 17.99 0.13
CA LYS A 60 8.24 16.57 0.49
C LYS A 60 7.15 16.32 1.52
N SER A 61 6.60 17.39 2.10
CA SER A 61 5.59 17.31 3.16
C SER A 61 4.67 18.53 3.15
N ILE A 62 3.42 18.33 3.53
CA ILE A 62 2.42 19.38 3.75
C ILE A 62 1.63 19.10 5.04
N ALA A 63 1.32 20.16 5.78
CA ALA A 63 0.50 20.07 6.99
C ALA A 63 -0.80 20.85 6.79
N PHE A 64 -1.92 20.22 7.10
CA PHE A 64 -3.25 20.80 7.07
C PHE A 64 -3.80 20.98 8.49
N PRO A 65 -4.36 22.15 8.82
CA PRO A 65 -5.26 22.25 9.97
C PRO A 65 -6.62 21.61 9.63
N ALA A 66 -7.49 21.44 10.62
CA ALA A 66 -8.88 21.02 10.39
C ALA A 66 -9.74 22.16 9.82
N ILE A 67 -9.49 22.52 8.56
CA ILE A 67 -10.21 23.59 7.84
C ILE A 67 -11.70 23.25 7.80
N GLY A 68 -12.54 24.17 8.26
CA GLY A 68 -14.00 24.00 8.33
C GLY A 68 -14.54 23.48 9.67
N CYS A 69 -13.70 22.90 10.54
CA CYS A 69 -14.13 22.38 11.86
C CYS A 69 -14.12 23.44 12.98
N GLY A 70 -13.89 24.71 12.64
CA GLY A 70 -13.84 25.85 13.56
C GLY A 70 -15.10 26.71 13.49
N GLU A 71 -14.91 28.03 13.44
CA GLU A 71 -15.98 29.03 13.46
C GLU A 71 -16.94 28.97 12.26
N TYR A 72 -16.59 28.23 11.21
CA TYR A 72 -17.45 27.96 10.07
C TYR A 72 -18.69 27.13 10.41
N GLY A 73 -18.72 26.44 11.56
CA GLY A 73 -19.88 25.68 12.02
C GLY A 73 -20.19 24.43 11.19
N CYS A 74 -19.25 23.95 10.37
CA CYS A 74 -19.44 22.72 9.61
C CYS A 74 -19.43 21.49 10.52
N SER A 75 -20.15 20.44 10.10
CA SER A 75 -20.08 19.14 10.76
C SER A 75 -18.67 18.56 10.62
N ILE A 76 -18.01 18.22 11.75
CA ILE A 76 -16.67 17.63 11.78
C ILE A 76 -16.60 16.39 10.87
N LYS A 77 -17.63 15.54 10.89
CA LYS A 77 -17.70 14.34 10.05
C LYS A 77 -17.71 14.69 8.56
N HIS A 78 -18.53 15.66 8.14
CA HIS A 78 -18.63 16.08 6.73
C HIS A 78 -17.41 16.86 6.25
N ILE A 79 -16.56 17.34 7.17
CA ILE A 79 -15.23 17.83 6.81
C ILE A 79 -14.24 16.68 6.72
N ALA A 80 -14.11 15.89 7.79
CA ALA A 80 -13.07 14.88 7.93
C ALA A 80 -13.11 13.84 6.82
N GLU A 81 -14.30 13.34 6.45
CA GLU A 81 -14.43 12.30 5.42
C GLU A 81 -13.87 12.72 4.04
N PRO A 82 -14.32 13.82 3.38
CA PRO A 82 -13.72 14.26 2.12
C PRO A 82 -12.25 14.65 2.26
N PHE A 83 -11.85 15.22 3.39
CA PHE A 83 -10.48 15.65 3.61
C PHE A 83 -9.50 14.47 3.62
N ILE A 84 -9.80 13.45 4.43
CA ILE A 84 -9.00 12.24 4.55
C ILE A 84 -9.05 11.43 3.24
N SER A 85 -10.25 11.22 2.68
CA SER A 85 -10.39 10.42 1.44
C SER A 85 -9.65 11.05 0.26
N GLN A 86 -9.71 12.38 0.10
CA GLN A 86 -8.96 13.06 -0.95
C GLN A 86 -7.45 13.01 -0.70
N ALA A 87 -7.00 13.20 0.53
CA ALA A 87 -5.59 13.08 0.87
C ALA A 87 -5.04 11.69 0.54
N GLN A 88 -5.80 10.64 0.82
CA GLN A 88 -5.45 9.27 0.46
C GLN A 88 -5.36 9.08 -1.06
N GLU A 89 -6.28 9.65 -1.84
CA GLU A 89 -6.23 9.59 -3.30
C GLU A 89 -4.95 10.24 -3.85
N GLN A 90 -4.51 11.34 -3.25
CA GLN A 90 -3.27 12.02 -3.64
C GLN A 90 -2.02 11.20 -3.29
N LEU A 91 -2.01 10.47 -2.16
CA LEU A 91 -0.92 9.56 -1.80
C LEU A 91 -0.76 8.39 -2.78
N ASN A 92 -1.83 8.01 -3.48
CA ASN A 92 -1.75 7.00 -4.54
C ASN A 92 -1.05 7.53 -5.81
N LYS A 93 -1.01 8.86 -5.99
CA LYS A 93 -0.45 9.52 -7.18
C LYS A 93 0.96 10.06 -6.93
N PHE A 94 1.24 10.47 -5.70
CA PHE A 94 2.43 11.25 -5.38
C PHE A 94 3.12 10.78 -4.09
N SER A 95 4.45 10.90 -4.07
CA SER A 95 5.25 10.66 -2.87
C SER A 95 5.38 11.95 -2.05
N ILE A 96 4.49 12.15 -1.07
CA ILE A 96 4.47 13.31 -0.18
C ILE A 96 4.01 12.88 1.22
N GLN A 97 4.56 13.48 2.27
CA GLN A 97 4.06 13.30 3.63
C GLN A 97 2.92 14.29 3.91
N ILE A 98 1.74 13.78 4.28
CA ILE A 98 0.59 14.62 4.64
C ILE A 98 0.39 14.54 6.16
N LEU A 99 0.31 15.69 6.82
CA LEU A 99 0.04 15.78 8.26
C LEU A 99 -1.27 16.51 8.49
N PHE A 100 -2.13 15.96 9.35
CA PHE A 100 -3.27 16.67 9.93
C PHE A 100 -2.90 17.15 11.32
N VAL A 101 -2.84 18.48 11.50
CA VAL A 101 -2.42 19.10 12.76
C VAL A 101 -3.66 19.63 13.46
N ILE A 102 -4.06 18.93 14.52
CA ILE A 102 -5.22 19.27 15.34
C ILE A 102 -4.75 19.91 16.64
N GLN A 103 -5.47 20.93 17.11
CA GLN A 103 -5.14 21.58 18.38
C GLN A 103 -5.36 20.61 19.55
N PRO A 104 -4.48 20.59 20.57
CA PRO A 104 -4.55 19.59 21.66
C PRO A 104 -5.87 19.57 22.46
N ASP A 105 -6.57 20.70 22.51
CA ASP A 105 -7.86 20.88 23.19
C ASP A 105 -9.07 20.45 22.34
N ARG A 106 -8.87 20.20 21.03
CA ARG A 106 -9.93 19.80 20.09
C ARG A 106 -9.95 18.29 19.86
N ILE A 107 -10.19 17.55 20.95
CA ILE A 107 -10.23 16.07 20.99
C ILE A 107 -11.35 15.54 20.06
N ASP A 108 -12.48 16.23 20.01
CA ASP A 108 -13.62 15.93 19.12
C ASP A 108 -13.22 15.85 17.64
N ILE A 109 -12.40 16.81 17.19
CA ILE A 109 -11.88 16.83 15.82
C ILE A 109 -10.85 15.73 15.63
N TYR A 110 -9.93 15.56 16.59
CA TYR A 110 -8.88 14.56 16.52
C TYR A 110 -9.48 13.15 16.39
N ASP A 111 -10.44 12.80 17.24
CA ASP A 111 -11.08 11.48 17.26
C ASP A 111 -11.79 11.18 15.94
N GLU A 112 -12.48 12.16 15.35
CA GLU A 112 -13.16 11.95 14.07
C GLU A 112 -12.16 11.81 12.91
N PHE A 113 -11.11 12.65 12.83
CA PHE A 113 -10.05 12.50 11.82
C PHE A 113 -9.32 11.16 11.96
N TYR A 114 -9.01 10.77 13.19
CA TYR A 114 -8.38 9.49 13.50
C TYR A 114 -9.29 8.32 13.08
N LYS A 115 -10.57 8.37 13.40
CA LYS A 115 -11.56 7.37 12.98
C LYS A 115 -11.67 7.26 11.47
N GLN A 116 -11.70 8.37 10.72
CA GLN A 116 -11.72 8.35 9.26
C GLN A 116 -10.46 7.69 8.68
N LEU A 117 -9.27 7.99 9.23
CA LEU A 117 -8.02 7.33 8.85
C LEU A 117 -8.07 5.82 9.10
N HIS A 118 -8.49 5.39 10.29
CA HIS A 118 -8.63 3.96 10.65
C HIS A 118 -9.65 3.23 9.80
N SER A 119 -10.73 3.91 9.41
CA SER A 119 -11.78 3.31 8.57
C SER A 119 -11.25 3.00 7.16
N ILE A 120 -10.38 3.86 6.62
CA ILE A 120 -9.68 3.60 5.35
C ILE A 120 -8.70 2.43 5.50
N GLU A 121 -7.91 2.39 6.57
CA GLU A 121 -6.98 1.28 6.82
C GLU A 121 -7.72 -0.07 6.91
N GLN A 122 -8.87 -0.11 7.59
CA GLN A 122 -9.73 -1.31 7.63
C GLN A 122 -10.34 -1.64 6.27
N SER A 123 -10.74 -0.65 5.46
CA SER A 123 -11.24 -0.90 4.11
C SER A 123 -10.18 -1.46 3.16
N ASN A 124 -8.90 -1.20 3.45
CA ASN A 124 -7.75 -1.62 2.65
C ASN A 124 -7.16 -2.95 3.11
N SER A 125 -7.67 -3.57 4.18
CA SER A 125 -7.16 -4.86 4.64
C SER A 125 -8.25 -5.81 5.14
N THR A 126 -8.16 -7.07 4.72
CA THR A 126 -8.99 -8.18 5.21
C THR A 126 -8.07 -9.24 5.82
N SER A 127 -8.43 -9.82 6.96
CA SER A 127 -7.59 -10.87 7.56
C SER A 127 -8.39 -11.96 8.27
N ILE A 128 -7.80 -13.15 8.33
CA ILE A 128 -8.28 -14.27 9.13
C ILE A 128 -7.13 -14.85 9.95
N THR A 129 -7.46 -15.44 11.10
CA THR A 129 -6.53 -16.21 11.91
C THR A 129 -6.91 -17.68 11.83
N ILE A 130 -5.93 -18.53 11.53
CA ILE A 130 -6.12 -19.97 11.39
C ILE A 130 -5.16 -20.65 12.35
N GLU A 131 -5.69 -21.20 13.43
CA GLU A 131 -4.90 -21.71 14.55
C GLU A 131 -3.88 -20.67 15.06
N LYS A 132 -2.59 -20.84 14.74
CA LYS A 132 -1.48 -19.95 15.11
C LYS A 132 -1.00 -19.06 13.95
N GLY A 133 -1.47 -19.31 12.74
CA GLY A 133 -1.14 -18.52 11.56
C GLY A 133 -2.14 -17.40 11.32
N LYS A 134 -1.72 -16.39 10.55
CA LYS A 134 -2.57 -15.28 10.15
C LYS A 134 -2.38 -15.00 8.67
N ILE A 135 -3.47 -14.88 7.93
CA ILE A 135 -3.45 -14.47 6.53
C ILE A 135 -4.07 -13.08 6.43
N ILE A 136 -3.38 -12.14 5.79
CA ILE A 136 -3.80 -10.75 5.59
C ILE A 136 -3.79 -10.46 4.09
N ILE A 137 -4.89 -9.94 3.55
CA ILE A 137 -4.96 -9.24 2.26
C ILE A 137 -4.86 -7.76 2.56
N GLU A 138 -3.99 -7.04 1.87
CA GLU A 138 -3.73 -5.62 2.09
C GLU A 138 -3.54 -4.92 0.75
N LYS A 139 -4.19 -3.78 0.54
CA LYS A 139 -3.83 -2.88 -0.56
C LYS A 139 -2.60 -2.09 -0.17
N GLY A 140 -1.55 -2.15 -0.98
CA GLY A 140 -0.34 -1.42 -0.65
C GLY A 140 0.81 -1.65 -1.63
N ASP A 141 1.98 -1.25 -1.16
CA ASP A 141 3.24 -1.39 -1.88
C ASP A 141 4.08 -2.49 -1.23
N ILE A 142 4.49 -3.47 -2.04
CA ILE A 142 5.24 -4.64 -1.58
C ILE A 142 6.61 -4.24 -1.01
N VAL A 143 7.22 -3.15 -1.52
CA VAL A 143 8.57 -2.73 -1.08
C VAL A 143 8.57 -2.10 0.32
N LYS A 144 7.40 -1.75 0.85
CA LYS A 144 7.23 -1.14 2.17
C LYS A 144 6.94 -2.15 3.28
N GLN A 145 6.86 -3.44 2.95
CA GLN A 145 6.41 -4.45 3.90
C GLN A 145 7.51 -4.87 4.88
N ASN A 146 7.20 -4.72 6.17
CA ASN A 146 8.04 -5.22 7.25
C ASN A 146 7.69 -6.68 7.59
N VAL A 147 8.37 -7.61 6.91
CA VAL A 147 8.22 -9.07 7.04
C VAL A 147 9.58 -9.74 6.88
N ASP A 148 9.72 -11.01 7.24
CA ASP A 148 10.99 -11.71 7.06
C ASP A 148 11.32 -11.93 5.57
N VAL A 149 10.33 -12.31 4.77
CA VAL A 149 10.52 -12.62 3.34
C VAL A 149 9.57 -11.82 2.46
N ILE A 150 10.11 -11.15 1.44
CA ILE A 150 9.33 -10.59 0.34
C ILE A 150 9.45 -11.50 -0.87
N ILE A 151 8.33 -11.81 -1.51
CA ILE A 151 8.30 -12.61 -2.74
C ILE A 151 8.35 -11.69 -3.96
N GLY A 152 9.29 -11.98 -4.85
CA GLY A 152 9.39 -11.39 -6.18
C GLY A 152 9.11 -12.41 -7.28
N SER A 153 9.12 -11.97 -8.54
CA SER A 153 9.03 -12.86 -9.70
C SER A 153 10.21 -12.62 -10.63
N SER A 154 10.83 -13.69 -11.12
CA SER A 154 11.82 -13.64 -12.20
C SER A 154 11.19 -13.60 -13.58
N SER A 155 9.90 -13.94 -13.69
CA SER A 155 9.16 -13.96 -14.96
C SER A 155 8.43 -12.64 -15.24
N SER A 156 8.29 -11.77 -14.23
CA SER A 156 7.77 -10.42 -14.38
C SER A 156 8.89 -9.39 -14.29
N GLU A 157 9.23 -8.76 -15.42
CA GLU A 157 10.24 -7.70 -15.47
C GLU A 157 9.86 -6.54 -14.55
N ASN A 158 8.59 -6.11 -14.58
CA ASN A 158 8.12 -4.98 -13.79
C ASN A 158 8.29 -5.21 -12.29
N LEU A 159 7.82 -6.34 -11.76
CA LEU A 159 7.98 -6.66 -10.35
C LEU A 159 9.45 -6.85 -9.97
N ARG A 160 10.25 -7.51 -10.82
CA ARG A 160 11.68 -7.68 -10.59
C ARG A 160 12.39 -6.34 -10.46
N GLN A 161 12.17 -5.43 -11.41
CA GLN A 161 12.80 -4.11 -11.42
C GLN A 161 12.37 -3.25 -10.24
N VAL A 162 11.11 -3.31 -9.83
CA VAL A 162 10.62 -2.59 -8.63
C VAL A 162 11.39 -3.04 -7.39
N LEU A 163 11.54 -4.36 -7.18
CA LEU A 163 12.25 -4.89 -6.03
C LEU A 163 13.77 -4.65 -6.09
N ILE A 164 14.39 -4.83 -7.26
CA ILE A 164 15.83 -4.55 -7.44
C ILE A 164 16.13 -3.08 -7.18
N LYS A 165 15.35 -2.15 -7.74
CA LYS A 165 15.57 -0.71 -7.54
C LYS A 165 15.36 -0.29 -6.10
N ALA A 166 14.33 -0.83 -5.43
CA ALA A 166 14.10 -0.54 -4.02
C ALA A 166 15.18 -1.17 -3.12
N GLY A 167 15.76 -2.30 -3.54
CA GLY A 167 16.81 -3.02 -2.82
C GLY A 167 18.20 -2.39 -2.98
N GLY A 168 18.45 -1.80 -4.14
CA GLY A 168 19.74 -1.25 -4.52
C GLY A 168 20.73 -2.32 -5.02
N ASP A 169 21.96 -1.89 -5.25
CA ASP A 169 23.01 -2.64 -5.96
C ASP A 169 23.31 -4.03 -5.37
N GLU A 170 23.15 -4.21 -4.05
CA GLU A 170 23.34 -5.50 -3.39
C GLU A 170 22.34 -6.55 -3.89
N VAL A 171 21.07 -6.16 -4.03
CA VAL A 171 20.01 -7.03 -4.52
C VAL A 171 20.22 -7.33 -6.01
N GLU A 172 20.55 -6.31 -6.80
CA GLU A 172 20.84 -6.47 -8.24
C GLU A 172 21.98 -7.46 -8.49
N THR A 173 23.12 -7.21 -7.87
CA THR A 173 24.34 -8.02 -8.04
C THR A 173 24.09 -9.45 -7.62
N THR A 174 23.46 -9.66 -6.45
CA THR A 174 23.18 -11.01 -5.94
C THR A 174 22.17 -11.73 -6.82
N TYR A 175 21.15 -11.04 -7.31
CA TYR A 175 20.15 -11.64 -8.20
C TYR A 175 20.78 -12.22 -9.46
N TYR A 176 21.54 -11.40 -10.20
CA TYR A 176 22.14 -11.83 -11.46
C TYR A 176 23.23 -12.89 -11.26
N GLN A 177 24.06 -12.76 -10.22
CA GLN A 177 25.06 -13.79 -9.89
C GLN A 177 24.39 -15.12 -9.57
N THR A 178 23.38 -15.12 -8.70
CA THR A 178 22.66 -16.35 -8.32
C THR A 178 21.89 -16.95 -9.50
N TYR A 179 21.35 -16.11 -10.39
CA TYR A 179 20.69 -16.57 -11.61
C TYR A 179 21.66 -17.35 -12.51
N LEU A 180 22.89 -16.84 -12.68
CA LEU A 180 23.94 -17.47 -13.49
C LEU A 180 24.50 -18.73 -12.84
N ASP A 181 24.75 -18.70 -11.54
CA ASP A 181 25.32 -19.84 -10.81
C ASP A 181 24.33 -21.00 -10.68
N ASN A 182 23.03 -20.70 -10.59
CA ASN A 182 21.97 -21.67 -10.36
C ASN A 182 20.80 -21.50 -11.35
N PRO A 183 21.02 -21.77 -12.65
CA PRO A 183 20.02 -21.52 -13.69
C PRO A 183 18.75 -22.37 -13.48
N ASN A 184 18.89 -23.56 -12.90
CA ASN A 184 17.77 -24.49 -12.66
C ASN A 184 17.07 -24.27 -11.31
N SER A 185 17.54 -23.36 -10.44
CA SER A 185 16.86 -23.10 -9.17
C SER A 185 15.53 -22.39 -9.42
N LEU A 186 14.46 -22.91 -8.82
CA LEU A 186 13.12 -22.31 -8.85
C LEU A 186 13.03 -21.00 -8.03
N ILE A 187 13.96 -20.79 -7.10
CA ILE A 187 14.02 -19.59 -6.25
C ILE A 187 15.42 -19.00 -6.33
N ILE A 188 15.48 -17.71 -6.67
CA ILE A 188 16.68 -16.90 -6.49
C ILE A 188 16.53 -16.13 -5.19
N SER A 189 17.44 -16.37 -4.26
CA SER A 189 17.39 -15.78 -2.94
C SER A 189 18.44 -14.69 -2.80
N THR A 190 18.02 -13.49 -2.43
CA THR A 190 18.91 -12.34 -2.24
C THR A 190 18.84 -11.81 -0.80
N PRO A 191 19.86 -11.04 -0.36
CA PRO A 191 19.75 -10.11 0.76
C PRO A 191 18.59 -9.11 0.56
N PRO A 192 18.19 -8.38 1.62
CA PRO A 192 17.11 -7.41 1.55
C PRO A 192 17.54 -6.05 0.96
N GLY A 193 18.85 -5.74 0.96
CA GLY A 193 19.34 -4.41 0.61
C GLY A 193 18.71 -3.34 1.49
N GLN A 194 18.05 -2.36 0.87
CA GLN A 194 17.36 -1.26 1.58
C GLN A 194 15.91 -1.58 1.98
N LEU A 195 15.36 -2.75 1.62
CA LEU A 195 13.98 -3.09 1.98
C LEU A 195 13.88 -3.44 3.48
N PRO A 196 12.74 -3.17 4.14
CA PRO A 196 12.49 -3.53 5.52
C PRO A 196 12.16 -5.03 5.69
N CYS A 197 12.91 -5.92 5.06
CA CYS A 197 12.76 -7.37 5.20
C CYS A 197 14.09 -8.06 5.54
N LYS A 198 14.10 -9.39 5.70
CA LYS A 198 15.33 -10.15 5.93
C LYS A 198 15.88 -10.78 4.64
N ARG A 199 15.01 -11.19 3.72
CA ARG A 199 15.38 -11.75 2.40
C ARG A 199 14.33 -11.46 1.34
N ILE A 200 14.75 -11.53 0.08
CA ILE A 200 13.84 -11.52 -1.08
C ILE A 200 13.98 -12.85 -1.81
N PHE A 201 12.85 -13.50 -2.10
CA PHE A 201 12.79 -14.72 -2.90
C PHE A 201 12.15 -14.41 -4.26
N PHE A 202 12.96 -14.36 -5.32
CA PHE A 202 12.48 -14.21 -6.68
C PHE A 202 12.14 -15.58 -7.25
N ILE A 203 10.85 -15.82 -7.48
CA ILE A 203 10.36 -17.11 -7.97
C ILE A 203 10.51 -17.16 -9.49
N LYS A 204 11.12 -18.23 -10.01
CA LYS A 204 11.07 -18.60 -11.43
C LYS A 204 9.82 -19.45 -11.65
N TRP A 205 8.72 -18.79 -11.98
CA TRP A 205 7.44 -19.45 -12.21
C TRP A 205 6.85 -18.98 -13.53
N GLU A 206 6.56 -19.93 -14.40
CA GLU A 206 5.92 -19.69 -15.69
C GLU A 206 4.56 -20.39 -15.66
N PRO A 207 3.46 -19.64 -15.47
CA PRO A 207 2.14 -20.24 -15.41
C PRO A 207 1.72 -20.87 -16.73
N ASN A 208 1.08 -22.04 -16.65
CA ASN A 208 0.43 -22.66 -17.80
C ASN A 208 -0.92 -21.97 -18.07
N LYS A 209 -1.39 -22.02 -19.33
CA LYS A 209 -2.72 -21.55 -19.71
C LYS A 209 -3.82 -22.57 -19.42
N ASP A 210 -3.47 -23.85 -19.40
CA ASP A 210 -4.39 -24.91 -18.98
C ASP A 210 -4.72 -24.76 -17.49
N PRO A 211 -6.02 -24.70 -17.09
CA PRO A 211 -6.41 -24.45 -15.70
C PRO A 211 -5.89 -25.48 -14.70
N GLU A 212 -5.80 -26.76 -15.07
CA GLU A 212 -5.36 -27.83 -14.16
C GLU A 212 -3.84 -27.78 -13.98
N LEU A 213 -3.09 -27.57 -15.06
CA LEU A 213 -1.64 -27.36 -14.99
C LEU A 213 -1.29 -26.05 -14.27
N LEU A 214 -2.10 -25.00 -14.45
CA LEU A 214 -1.96 -23.75 -13.71
C LEU A 214 -2.13 -24.01 -12.22
N ARG A 215 -3.22 -24.67 -11.81
CA ARG A 215 -3.48 -25.02 -10.42
C ARG A 215 -2.32 -25.81 -9.81
N GLN A 216 -1.84 -26.86 -10.50
CA GLN A 216 -0.69 -27.62 -10.01
C GLN A 216 0.57 -26.76 -9.84
N SER A 217 0.87 -25.90 -10.82
CA SER A 217 2.04 -25.01 -10.73
C SER A 217 1.95 -24.00 -9.56
N VAL A 218 0.75 -23.55 -9.20
CA VAL A 218 0.52 -22.67 -8.05
C VAL A 218 0.72 -23.44 -6.73
N ILE A 219 0.24 -24.69 -6.66
CA ILE A 219 0.48 -25.58 -5.50
C ILE A 219 1.99 -25.74 -5.28
N ASP A 220 2.73 -26.08 -6.34
CA ASP A 220 4.18 -26.27 -6.27
C ASP A 220 4.90 -24.97 -5.88
N LEU A 221 4.46 -23.82 -6.38
CA LEU A 221 4.99 -22.51 -6.00
C LEU A 221 4.83 -22.26 -4.50
N ILE A 222 3.61 -22.38 -3.98
CA ILE A 222 3.32 -22.13 -2.56
C ILE A 222 4.13 -23.09 -1.69
N TRP A 223 4.15 -24.39 -2.04
CA TRP A 223 4.93 -25.38 -1.31
C TRP A 223 6.41 -25.01 -1.22
N ASN A 224 7.03 -24.66 -2.36
CA ASN A 224 8.45 -24.29 -2.42
C ASN A 224 8.75 -23.04 -1.58
N VAL A 225 7.90 -22.01 -1.66
CA VAL A 225 8.06 -20.79 -0.85
C VAL A 225 7.98 -21.11 0.63
N ILE A 226 6.92 -21.82 1.06
CA ILE A 226 6.70 -22.13 2.47
C ILE A 226 7.81 -23.03 3.02
N GLN A 227 8.30 -24.02 2.26
CA GLN A 227 9.45 -24.84 2.67
C GLN A 227 10.69 -23.99 2.93
N ASN A 228 10.98 -23.03 2.06
CA ASN A 228 12.13 -22.14 2.25
C ASN A 228 11.93 -21.22 3.45
N VAL A 229 10.75 -20.62 3.61
CA VAL A 229 10.44 -19.78 4.79
C VAL A 229 10.68 -20.57 6.09
N ILE A 230 10.21 -21.82 6.16
CA ILE A 230 10.41 -22.69 7.32
C ILE A 230 11.89 -23.06 7.50
N SER A 231 12.62 -23.43 6.45
CA SER A 231 14.02 -23.86 6.56
C SER A 231 14.95 -22.77 7.08
N TYR A 232 14.62 -21.51 6.82
CA TYR A 232 15.32 -20.34 7.37
C TYR A 232 14.79 -19.88 8.74
N ASN A 233 13.82 -20.57 9.34
CA ASN A 233 13.13 -20.18 10.58
C ASN A 233 12.48 -18.79 10.53
N TYR A 234 11.96 -18.42 9.36
CA TYR A 234 11.17 -17.20 9.19
C TYR A 234 9.71 -17.43 9.56
N VAL A 235 9.06 -16.39 10.08
CA VAL A 235 7.69 -16.42 10.62
C VAL A 235 6.76 -15.45 9.90
N SER A 236 7.23 -14.74 8.87
CA SER A 236 6.41 -13.84 8.07
C SER A 236 6.85 -13.75 6.61
N VAL A 237 5.87 -13.71 5.70
CA VAL A 237 6.11 -13.61 4.25
C VAL A 237 5.07 -12.70 3.59
N ALA A 238 5.50 -11.87 2.65
CA ALA A 238 4.64 -11.03 1.83
C ALA A 238 4.69 -11.46 0.36
N PHE A 239 3.55 -11.86 -0.18
CA PHE A 239 3.31 -12.16 -1.58
C PHE A 239 2.73 -10.93 -2.30
N PRO A 240 3.19 -10.61 -3.52
CA PRO A 240 2.42 -9.77 -4.41
C PRO A 240 1.27 -10.57 -5.05
N ALA A 241 0.44 -9.93 -5.85
CA ALA A 241 -0.59 -10.57 -6.68
C ALA A 241 0.01 -11.39 -7.85
N LEU A 242 0.85 -12.39 -7.53
CA LEU A 242 1.53 -13.24 -8.51
C LEU A 242 0.50 -13.94 -9.42
N GLY A 243 0.73 -13.89 -10.73
CA GLY A 243 -0.15 -14.53 -11.72
C GLY A 243 -1.41 -13.74 -12.07
N CYS A 244 -1.74 -12.68 -11.33
CA CYS A 244 -2.93 -11.84 -11.58
C CYS A 244 -2.64 -10.61 -12.48
N GLY A 245 -1.56 -10.65 -13.24
CA GLY A 245 -1.08 -9.53 -14.07
C GLY A 245 -0.65 -9.98 -15.48
N GLU A 246 0.62 -9.75 -15.83
CA GLU A 246 1.20 -9.89 -17.18
C GLU A 246 0.98 -11.26 -17.85
N HIS A 247 0.71 -12.30 -17.07
CA HIS A 247 0.58 -13.67 -17.55
C HIS A 247 -0.84 -14.05 -18.01
N ALA A 248 -1.82 -13.14 -17.87
CA ALA A 248 -3.22 -13.34 -18.27
C ALA A 248 -3.86 -14.65 -17.73
N CYS A 249 -3.43 -15.10 -16.55
CA CYS A 249 -4.00 -16.28 -15.89
C CYS A 249 -5.43 -16.00 -15.42
N SER A 250 -6.19 -17.07 -15.19
CA SER A 250 -7.47 -16.95 -14.48
C SER A 250 -7.22 -16.52 -13.04
N ILE A 251 -7.55 -15.27 -12.73
CA ILE A 251 -7.40 -14.67 -11.39
C ILE A 251 -8.06 -15.56 -10.35
N ASN A 252 -9.28 -16.04 -10.62
CA ASN A 252 -10.02 -16.91 -9.71
C ASN A 252 -9.25 -18.20 -9.40
N VAL A 253 -8.74 -18.92 -10.42
CA VAL A 253 -7.99 -20.18 -10.20
C VAL A 253 -6.72 -19.95 -9.40
N VAL A 254 -5.97 -18.88 -9.70
CA VAL A 254 -4.73 -18.55 -9.00
C VAL A 254 -5.01 -18.20 -7.54
N VAL A 255 -5.96 -17.29 -7.28
CA VAL A 255 -6.27 -16.78 -5.94
C VAL A 255 -6.88 -17.87 -5.06
N GLU A 256 -7.88 -18.61 -5.57
CA GLU A 256 -8.48 -19.75 -4.87
C GLU A 256 -7.40 -20.76 -4.46
N THR A 257 -6.53 -21.14 -5.40
CA THR A 257 -5.48 -22.12 -5.15
C THR A 257 -4.46 -21.59 -4.13
N MET A 258 -3.99 -20.35 -4.25
CA MET A 258 -3.05 -19.75 -3.30
C MET A 258 -3.61 -19.73 -1.88
N ILE A 259 -4.83 -19.24 -1.71
CA ILE A 259 -5.46 -19.16 -0.39
C ILE A 259 -5.63 -20.55 0.20
N ARG A 260 -6.23 -21.48 -0.57
CA ARG A 260 -6.46 -22.86 -0.13
C ARG A 260 -5.17 -23.56 0.31
N GLU A 261 -4.11 -23.49 -0.49
CA GLU A 261 -2.86 -24.17 -0.16
C GLU A 261 -2.14 -23.54 1.03
N ILE A 262 -2.17 -22.21 1.19
CA ILE A 262 -1.62 -21.57 2.38
C ILE A 262 -2.40 -21.95 3.64
N ARG A 263 -3.74 -22.01 3.57
CA ARG A 263 -4.57 -22.51 4.69
C ARG A 263 -4.13 -23.92 5.09
N LYS A 264 -4.03 -24.83 4.12
CA LYS A 264 -3.59 -26.21 4.34
C LYS A 264 -2.21 -26.30 4.96
N GLU A 265 -1.23 -25.53 4.47
CA GLU A 265 0.12 -25.52 5.03
C GLU A 265 0.13 -25.04 6.49
N ILE A 266 -0.61 -23.98 6.81
CA ILE A 266 -0.73 -23.46 8.17
C ILE A 266 -1.37 -24.49 9.11
N GLN A 267 -2.49 -25.09 8.70
CA GLN A 267 -3.24 -26.06 9.51
C GLN A 267 -2.48 -27.37 9.70
N ASN A 268 -2.06 -28.01 8.60
CA ASN A 268 -1.46 -29.35 8.66
C ASN A 268 -0.15 -29.38 9.44
N ARG A 269 0.61 -28.27 9.39
CA ARG A 269 1.91 -28.16 10.07
C ARG A 269 1.86 -27.29 11.34
N LYS A 270 0.68 -26.76 11.70
CA LYS A 270 0.47 -25.87 12.87
C LYS A 270 1.42 -24.67 12.90
N LEU A 271 1.64 -24.06 11.73
CA LEU A 271 2.62 -22.99 11.57
C LEU A 271 2.14 -21.71 12.25
N SER A 272 3.02 -21.09 13.03
CA SER A 272 2.82 -19.72 13.52
C SER A 272 3.29 -18.70 12.47
N LEU A 273 2.72 -18.78 11.27
CA LEU A 273 3.16 -18.02 10.09
C LEU A 273 2.21 -16.85 9.80
N LEU A 274 2.78 -15.64 9.65
CA LEU A 274 2.09 -14.48 9.08
C LEU A 274 2.27 -14.45 7.56
N VAL A 275 1.19 -14.60 6.82
CA VAL A 275 1.18 -14.43 5.37
C VAL A 275 0.45 -13.15 5.02
N LYS A 276 1.10 -12.28 4.25
CA LYS A 276 0.49 -11.11 3.66
C LYS A 276 0.38 -11.25 2.14
N PHE A 277 -0.75 -10.91 1.57
CA PHE A 277 -0.92 -10.66 0.14
C PHE A 277 -1.07 -9.16 -0.08
N ILE A 278 -0.11 -8.56 -0.77
CA ILE A 278 -0.05 -7.12 -1.04
C ILE A 278 -0.51 -6.87 -2.46
N ILE A 279 -1.67 -6.26 -2.59
CA ILE A 279 -2.33 -5.98 -3.86
C ILE A 279 -2.12 -4.49 -4.18
N GLN A 280 -1.70 -4.17 -5.41
CA GLN A 280 -1.52 -2.76 -5.76
C GLN A 280 -2.88 -2.03 -5.68
N PRO A 281 -2.95 -0.79 -5.18
CA PRO A 281 -4.21 -0.07 -4.99
C PRO A 281 -5.09 0.06 -6.24
N ASN A 282 -4.50 0.01 -7.44
CA ASN A 282 -5.19 0.06 -8.73
C ASN A 282 -5.78 -1.30 -9.18
N GLN A 283 -5.49 -2.41 -8.49
CA GLN A 283 -5.97 -3.76 -8.83
C GLN A 283 -7.19 -4.16 -7.98
N GLN A 284 -8.26 -3.35 -8.00
CA GLN A 284 -9.44 -3.57 -7.16
C GLN A 284 -10.09 -4.95 -7.38
N ASN A 285 -10.22 -5.38 -8.65
CA ASN A 285 -10.80 -6.69 -8.99
C ASN A 285 -9.99 -7.86 -8.41
N VAL A 286 -8.67 -7.73 -8.34
CA VAL A 286 -7.79 -8.75 -7.74
C VAL A 286 -7.94 -8.75 -6.23
N TYR A 287 -7.97 -7.56 -5.61
CA TYR A 287 -8.19 -7.42 -4.16
C TYR A 287 -9.53 -8.02 -3.74
N ASP A 288 -10.60 -7.74 -4.49
CA ASP A 288 -11.93 -8.27 -4.21
C ASP A 288 -11.98 -9.80 -4.29
N GLU A 289 -11.32 -10.39 -5.29
CA GLU A 289 -11.23 -11.85 -5.41
C GLU A 289 -10.43 -12.46 -4.25
N PHE A 290 -9.30 -11.86 -3.85
CA PHE A 290 -8.56 -12.29 -2.66
C PHE A 290 -9.42 -12.22 -1.40
N CYS A 291 -10.16 -11.13 -1.19
CA CYS A 291 -11.03 -10.99 -0.02
C CYS A 291 -12.16 -12.01 -0.04
N LYS A 292 -12.79 -12.22 -1.21
CA LYS A 292 -13.83 -13.24 -1.40
C LYS A 292 -13.33 -14.64 -1.04
N GLN A 293 -12.20 -15.06 -1.61
CA GLN A 293 -11.63 -16.39 -1.35
C GLN A 293 -11.11 -16.52 0.10
N LEU A 294 -10.60 -15.44 0.69
CA LEU A 294 -10.17 -15.44 2.09
C LEU A 294 -11.36 -15.59 3.05
N LEU A 295 -12.55 -15.10 2.69
CA LEU A 295 -13.73 -15.12 3.55
C LEU A 295 -14.67 -16.31 3.27
N SER A 296 -14.54 -16.98 2.12
CA SER A 296 -15.24 -18.24 1.90
C SER A 296 -14.73 -19.30 2.86
N SER A 297 -15.64 -19.86 3.67
CA SER A 297 -15.42 -21.10 4.41
C SER A 297 -15.20 -22.24 3.42
N ASP A 298 -14.15 -23.04 3.62
CA ASP A 298 -13.92 -24.24 2.84
C ASP A 298 -15.14 -25.18 2.99
N GLU A 299 -15.94 -25.34 1.93
CA GLU A 299 -16.90 -26.45 1.79
C GLU A 299 -16.17 -27.75 1.43
#